data_AF-A0A0D3ABF5-F1
#
_entry.id   AF-A0A0D3ABF5-F1
#
_cell.length_a   1.000
_cell.length_b   1.000
_cell.length_c   1.000
_cell.angle_alpha   90.00
_cell.angle_beta   90.00
_cell.angle_gamma   90.00
#
_symmetry.space_group_name_H-M   'P 1'
#
loop_
_entity.id
_entity.type
_entity.pdbx_description
1 polymer ?
#
loop_
_entity_poly.entity_id
_entity_poly.type
_entity_poly.pdbx_seq_one_letter_code
_entity_poly.pdbx_strand_id
1 'polypeptide(L)'
;MKRAYTNKKAGQIGDGLVREVVTLVQTQVQDEGSQLRTEDDDSTASTTLSRFRINEISVPKKKGRLVGLGRRTWSVPPSSAPPPFVDPE
;
A
#
# COMPACT_ATOMS: atom_id res chain seq x y z
N MET A 1 -24.93 42.06 -12.92
CA MET A 1 -24.25 40.76 -12.71
C MET A 1 -23.80 40.24 -14.08
N LYS A 2 -22.51 40.01 -14.31
CA LYS A 2 -22.03 39.40 -15.56
C LYS A 2 -22.14 37.87 -15.42
N ARG A 3 -22.90 37.22 -16.32
CA ARG A 3 -23.04 35.75 -16.36
C ARG A 3 -22.27 35.24 -17.57
N ALA A 4 -21.47 34.19 -17.38
CA ALA A 4 -20.84 33.48 -18.48
C ALA A 4 -21.94 32.86 -19.37
N TYR A 5 -21.84 33.08 -20.67
CA TYR A 5 -22.80 32.56 -21.63
C TYR A 5 -22.42 31.13 -22.03
N THR A 6 -23.36 30.20 -21.87
CA THR A 6 -23.22 28.81 -22.34
C THR A 6 -24.27 28.54 -23.41
N ASN A 7 -23.86 27.86 -24.49
CA ASN A 7 -24.78 27.50 -25.56
C ASN A 7 -25.61 26.29 -25.11
N LYS A 8 -26.91 26.50 -24.84
CA LYS A 8 -27.85 25.46 -24.38
C LYS A 8 -28.02 24.29 -25.36
N LYS A 9 -27.71 24.47 -26.65
CA LYS A 9 -27.85 23.43 -27.68
C LYS A 9 -26.61 22.52 -27.75
N ALA A 10 -25.43 23.09 -27.53
CA ALA A 10 -24.16 22.38 -27.66
C ALA A 10 -23.53 21.99 -26.30
N GLY A 11 -24.02 22.54 -25.18
CA GLY A 11 -23.41 22.36 -23.86
C GLY A 11 -22.05 23.03 -23.70
N GLN A 12 -21.64 23.86 -24.68
CA GLN A 12 -20.31 24.47 -24.71
C GLN A 12 -20.29 25.81 -23.97
N ILE A 13 -19.19 26.05 -23.26
CA ILE A 13 -18.89 27.31 -22.59
C ILE A 13 -18.39 28.30 -23.64
N GLY A 14 -19.11 29.40 -23.84
CA GLY A 14 -18.77 30.43 -24.82
C GLY A 14 -17.74 31.44 -24.32
N ASP A 15 -17.55 31.52 -23.00
CA ASP A 15 -16.52 32.35 -22.37
C ASP A 15 -15.19 31.59 -22.31
N GLY A 16 -14.16 32.12 -22.98
CA GLY A 16 -12.85 31.48 -23.08
C GLY A 16 -12.17 31.27 -21.73
N LEU A 17 -12.31 32.24 -20.81
CA LEU A 17 -11.69 32.16 -19.48
C LEU A 17 -12.35 31.08 -18.63
N VAL A 18 -13.68 31.02 -18.66
CA VAL A 18 -14.44 30.02 -17.91
C VAL A 18 -14.18 28.62 -18.46
N ARG A 19 -14.01 28.50 -19.79
CA ARG A 19 -13.66 27.23 -20.41
C ARG A 19 -12.28 26.73 -19.95
N GLU A 20 -11.27 27.59 -19.93
CA GLU A 20 -9.92 27.26 -19.49
C GLU A 20 -9.89 26.81 -18.02
N VAL A 21 -10.58 27.55 -17.14
CA VAL A 21 -10.71 27.19 -15.72
C VAL A 21 -11.41 25.84 -15.55
N VAL A 22 -12.49 25.58 -16.30
CA VAL A 22 -13.19 24.28 -16.24
C VAL A 22 -12.32 23.14 -16.74
N THR A 23 -11.53 23.33 -17.80
CA THR A 23 -10.59 22.29 -18.28
C THR A 23 -9.47 22.03 -17.28
N LEU A 24 -8.95 23.07 -16.61
CA LEU A 24 -7.92 22.92 -15.58
C LEU A 24 -8.45 22.14 -14.38
N VAL A 25 -9.65 22.47 -13.90
CA VAL A 25 -10.28 21.74 -12.80
C VAL A 25 -10.59 20.29 -13.18
N GLN A 26 -11.08 20.03 -14.39
CA GLN A 26 -11.36 18.66 -14.84
C GLN A 26 -10.10 17.81 -14.95
N THR A 27 -9.02 18.37 -15.48
CA THR A 27 -7.73 17.66 -15.59
C THR A 27 -7.13 17.38 -14.23
N GLN A 28 -7.20 18.33 -13.30
CA GLN A 28 -6.73 18.12 -11.93
C GLN A 28 -7.55 17.06 -11.18
N VAL A 29 -8.88 17.10 -11.26
CA VAL A 29 -9.76 16.09 -10.63
C VAL A 29 -9.52 14.70 -11.23
N GLN A 30 -9.18 14.59 -12.51
CA GLN A 30 -8.87 13.32 -13.15
C GLN A 30 -7.50 12.76 -12.73
N ASP A 31 -6.50 13.62 -12.59
CA ASP A 31 -5.16 13.25 -12.14
C ASP A 31 -5.19 12.80 -10.66
N GLU A 32 -5.82 13.59 -9.80
CA GLU A 32 -6.03 13.25 -8.38
C GLU A 32 -6.93 12.01 -8.22
N GLY A 33 -7.92 11.81 -9.08
CA GLY A 33 -8.76 10.60 -9.11
C GLY A 33 -8.00 9.35 -9.60
N SER A 34 -7.00 9.52 -10.45
CA SER A 34 -6.11 8.44 -10.91
C SER A 34 -5.03 8.11 -9.87
N GLN A 35 -4.64 9.10 -9.06
CA GLN A 35 -3.75 8.91 -7.90
C GLN A 35 -4.38 8.05 -6.80
N LEU A 36 -5.71 8.05 -6.66
CA LEU A 36 -6.43 7.10 -5.78
C LEU A 36 -6.56 5.69 -6.37
N ARG A 37 -6.07 5.46 -7.60
CA ARG A 37 -6.04 4.14 -8.23
C ARG A 37 -4.64 3.70 -8.65
N THR A 38 -3.63 4.25 -7.99
CA THR A 38 -2.30 3.67 -8.01
C THR A 38 -1.99 3.15 -6.61
N GLU A 39 -1.82 1.82 -6.56
CA GLU A 39 -1.02 1.12 -5.56
C GLU A 39 -1.73 0.71 -4.27
N ASP A 40 -2.99 0.25 -4.36
CA ASP A 40 -3.42 -0.93 -3.58
C ASP A 40 -2.76 -2.22 -4.15
N ASP A 41 -1.44 -2.17 -4.34
CA ASP A 41 -0.58 -3.33 -4.46
C ASP A 41 0.62 -3.18 -3.51
N ASP A 42 0.37 -2.66 -2.30
CA ASP A 42 1.05 -3.20 -1.14
C ASP A 42 0.53 -4.63 -0.95
N SER A 43 1.03 -5.54 -1.79
CA SER A 43 0.94 -7.00 -1.66
C SER A 43 1.52 -7.42 -0.30
N THR A 44 0.78 -7.14 0.76
CA THR A 44 1.01 -7.58 2.13
C THR A 44 0.38 -8.95 2.37
N ALA A 45 -0.21 -9.57 1.34
CA ALA A 45 -0.89 -10.86 1.45
C ALA A 45 -0.51 -11.82 0.32
N SER A 46 0.79 -12.09 0.14
CA SER A 46 1.21 -13.35 -0.50
C SER A 46 1.83 -14.28 0.54
N THR A 47 0.96 -14.78 1.42
CA THR A 47 1.29 -15.78 2.46
C THR A 47 1.35 -17.20 1.89
N THR A 48 1.70 -17.38 0.62
CA THR A 48 1.75 -18.70 -0.03
C THR A 48 2.84 -18.81 -1.10
N LEU A 49 3.96 -18.10 -0.94
CA LEU A 49 5.11 -18.34 -1.81
C LEU A 49 5.67 -19.76 -1.56
N SER A 50 5.86 -20.54 -2.62
CA SER A 50 6.50 -21.86 -2.54
C SER A 50 7.88 -21.75 -1.88
N ARG A 51 8.27 -22.71 -1.03
CA ARG A 51 9.58 -22.72 -0.33
C ARG A 51 10.76 -22.46 -1.29
N PHE A 52 10.68 -22.97 -2.52
CA PHE A 52 11.70 -22.76 -3.54
C PHE A 52 11.86 -21.28 -3.90
N ARG A 53 10.74 -20.56 -4.06
CA ARG A 53 10.70 -19.15 -4.41
C ARG A 53 11.00 -18.26 -3.20
N ILE A 54 10.66 -18.68 -1.98
CA ILE A 54 11.07 -17.99 -0.74
C ILE A 54 12.60 -17.96 -0.61
N ASN A 55 13.29 -19.04 -0.98
CA ASN A 55 14.75 -19.10 -0.93
C ASN A 55 15.43 -18.21 -1.99
N GLU A 56 14.69 -17.82 -3.03
CA GLU A 56 15.14 -16.94 -4.11
C GLU A 56 15.02 -15.45 -3.73
N ILE A 57 14.14 -15.10 -2.78
CA ILE A 57 14.09 -13.73 -2.23
C ILE A 57 15.38 -13.55 -1.40
N SER A 58 16.37 -12.96 -2.05
CA SER A 58 17.72 -12.81 -1.52
C SER A 58 17.67 -12.17 -0.13
N VAL A 59 18.07 -12.91 0.89
CA VAL A 59 18.19 -12.35 2.24
C VAL A 59 19.41 -11.44 2.27
N PRO A 60 19.28 -10.16 2.70
CA PRO A 60 20.39 -9.22 2.62
C PRO A 60 21.59 -9.70 3.45
N LYS A 61 22.76 -9.78 2.80
CA LYS A 61 24.04 -10.20 3.41
C LYS A 61 25.05 -9.05 3.35
N LYS A 62 25.74 -8.80 4.46
CA LYS A 62 26.87 -7.86 4.56
C LYS A 62 28.08 -8.61 5.11
N LYS A 63 29.19 -8.64 4.34
CA LYS A 63 30.42 -9.38 4.68
C LYS A 63 30.17 -10.86 5.00
N GLY A 64 29.34 -11.53 4.19
CA GLY A 64 28.94 -12.94 4.41
C GLY A 64 27.93 -13.16 5.54
N ARG A 65 27.59 -12.13 6.33
CA ARG A 65 26.62 -12.23 7.43
C ARG A 65 25.25 -11.73 7.02
N LEU A 66 24.20 -12.48 7.35
CA LEU A 66 22.81 -12.06 7.18
C LEU A 66 22.52 -10.82 8.04
N VAL A 67 21.90 -9.80 7.46
CA VAL A 67 21.53 -8.55 8.13
C VAL A 67 20.03 -8.31 7.98
N GLY A 68 19.43 -7.48 8.83
CA GLY A 68 18.00 -7.10 8.71
C GLY A 68 16.98 -8.15 9.17
N LEU A 69 17.38 -9.42 9.38
CA LEU A 69 16.55 -10.36 10.13
C LEU A 69 16.53 -9.92 11.60
N GLY A 70 15.38 -9.43 12.06
CA GLY A 70 15.17 -9.04 13.45
C GLY A 70 15.74 -10.10 14.39
N ARG A 71 16.64 -9.68 15.27
CA ARG A 71 17.18 -10.55 16.32
C ARG A 71 15.98 -11.07 17.08
N ARG A 72 15.73 -12.39 17.04
CA ARG A 72 14.84 -13.01 18.01
C ARG A 72 15.49 -12.75 19.37
N THR A 73 15.06 -11.70 20.05
CA THR A 73 15.20 -11.60 21.49
C THR A 73 14.37 -12.75 22.03
N TRP A 74 15.00 -13.92 22.16
CA TRP A 74 14.50 -14.96 23.06
C TRP A 74 14.73 -14.45 24.47
N SER A 75 13.98 -13.41 24.85
CA SER A 75 13.79 -12.99 26.23
C SER A 75 12.54 -13.71 26.74
N VAL A 76 12.56 -15.04 26.64
CA VAL A 76 11.71 -15.91 27.43
C VAL A 76 12.71 -16.78 28.20
N PRO A 77 12.84 -16.63 29.53
CA PRO A 77 13.60 -17.60 30.30
C PRO A 77 12.99 -18.99 30.01
N PRO A 78 13.76 -20.08 29.95
CA PRO A 78 13.16 -21.40 29.91
C PRO A 78 12.21 -21.49 31.11
N SER A 79 10.90 -21.45 30.82
CA SER A 79 9.88 -21.59 31.84
C SER A 79 10.18 -22.89 32.56
N SER A 80 10.30 -22.77 33.88
CA SER A 80 10.60 -23.82 34.85
C SER A 80 10.01 -25.17 34.43
N ALA A 81 10.81 -26.22 34.58
CA ALA A 81 10.47 -27.60 34.26
C ALA A 81 9.01 -27.96 34.60
N PRO A 82 8.32 -28.75 33.77
CA PRO A 82 6.96 -29.19 34.06
C PRO A 82 6.93 -29.93 35.41
N PRO A 83 5.91 -29.71 36.26
CA PRO A 83 5.79 -30.43 37.53
C PRO A 83 5.75 -31.95 37.26
N PRO A 84 6.31 -32.77 38.15
CA PRO A 84 6.22 -34.22 38.00
C PRO A 84 4.75 -34.62 37.95
N PHE A 85 4.40 -35.46 36.97
CA PHE A 85 3.06 -36.00 36.84
C PHE A 85 2.72 -36.82 38.09
N VAL A 86 1.68 -36.40 38.82
CA VAL A 86 1.11 -37.17 39.92
C VAL A 86 -0.16 -37.83 39.39
N ASP A 87 -0.19 -39.16 39.44
CA ASP A 87 -1.34 -39.95 39.02
C ASP A 87 -2.46 -39.83 40.07
N PRO A 88 -3.71 -39.51 39.69
CA PRO A 88 -4.83 -39.49 40.63
C PRO A 88 -5.33 -40.93 40.90
N GLU A 89 -5.47 -41.26 42.19
CA GLU A 89 -6.15 -42.48 42.70
C GLU A 89 -7.66 -42.46 42.44
#